data_AF-A0A7K0CXC1-F1
#
_entry.id   AF-A0A7K0CXC1-F1
#
_cell.length_a   1.000
_cell.length_b   1.000
_cell.length_c   1.000
_cell.angle_alpha   90.00
_cell.angle_beta   90.00
_cell.angle_gamma   90.00
#
_symmetry.space_group_name_H-M   'P 1'
#
loop_
_entity.id
_entity.type
_entity.pdbx_description
1 polymer ?
#
loop_
_entity_poly.entity_id
_entity_poly.type
_entity_poly.pdbx_seq_one_letter_code
_entity_poly.pdbx_strand_id
1 'polypeptide(L)'
;MGGNISGVEPLPPKNLLLDACRGLPHGENLVLRSACRLAELHEQRLDASPGVTVDIDRRRAHLVHEIDRWVARELPHAHRGVRLHTETVGTVVDRLAQFSALAYLTLTTAPEWVISDAWRRLSQLAVAYDDLAAEVVAGRCRLPDLSDHHEYEP
;
A
#
# COMPACT_ATOMS: atom_id res chain seq x y z
N MET A 1 4.55 36.76 6.27
CA MET A 1 4.86 35.63 7.17
C MET A 1 3.56 35.08 7.71
N GLY A 2 2.94 34.16 6.96
CA GLY A 2 1.86 33.32 7.45
C GLY A 2 2.35 31.89 7.28
N GLY A 3 2.90 31.31 8.34
CA GLY A 3 3.29 29.90 8.33
C GLY A 3 2.01 29.08 8.22
N ASN A 4 1.81 28.47 7.05
CA ASN A 4 0.76 27.48 6.85
C ASN A 4 0.87 26.43 7.95
N ILE A 5 -0.18 26.30 8.73
CA ILE A 5 -0.54 25.07 9.43
C ILE A 5 -0.38 23.93 8.43
N SER A 6 0.67 23.12 8.58
CA SER A 6 0.89 21.89 7.82
C SER A 6 -0.32 21.01 8.05
N GLY A 7 -1.27 21.06 7.10
CA GLY A 7 -2.39 20.14 7.07
C GLY A 7 -1.82 18.74 6.90
N VAL A 8 -2.16 17.84 7.82
CA VAL A 8 -1.91 16.40 7.66
C VAL A 8 -2.36 16.01 6.26
N GLU A 9 -1.44 15.51 5.45
CA GLU A 9 -1.79 15.02 4.13
C GLU A 9 -2.62 13.74 4.33
N PRO A 10 -3.91 13.71 3.91
CA PRO A 10 -4.74 12.53 4.12
C PRO A 10 -4.23 11.36 3.29
N LEU A 11 -4.64 10.14 3.67
CA LEU A 11 -4.42 8.99 2.80
C LEU A 11 -5.03 9.24 1.41
N PRO A 12 -4.30 8.93 0.33
CA PRO A 12 -4.83 9.14 -1.02
C PRO A 12 -6.03 8.21 -1.25
N PRO A 13 -7.07 8.64 -1.99
CA PRO A 13 -8.17 7.76 -2.38
C PRO A 13 -7.70 6.67 -3.34
N LYS A 14 -8.44 5.55 -3.42
CA LYS A 14 -8.05 4.37 -4.22
C LYS A 14 -7.75 4.69 -5.69
N ASN A 15 -8.45 5.64 -6.30
CA ASN A 15 -8.26 5.95 -7.72
C ASN A 15 -6.86 6.51 -7.98
N LEU A 16 -6.36 7.39 -7.09
CA LEU A 16 -5.01 7.92 -7.21
C LEU A 16 -3.95 6.85 -6.95
N LEU A 17 -4.21 5.91 -6.03
CA LEU A 17 -3.34 4.75 -5.85
C LEU A 17 -3.30 3.87 -7.09
N LEU A 18 -4.45 3.54 -7.67
CA LEU A 18 -4.53 2.74 -8.89
C LEU A 18 -3.85 3.45 -10.07
N ASP A 19 -3.96 4.77 -10.17
CA ASP A 19 -3.25 5.57 -11.17
C ASP A 19 -1.74 5.57 -10.94
N ALA A 20 -1.28 5.73 -9.69
CA ALA A 20 0.13 5.62 -9.35
C ALA A 20 0.68 4.21 -9.64
N CYS A 21 -0.04 3.15 -9.33
CA CYS A 21 0.34 1.77 -9.68
C CYS A 21 0.43 1.53 -11.19
N ARG A 22 -0.22 2.36 -12.03
CA ARG A 22 -0.10 2.34 -13.50
C ARG A 22 1.09 3.14 -14.02
N GLY A 23 1.84 3.79 -13.14
CA GLY A 23 2.88 4.75 -13.51
C GLY A 23 2.32 6.08 -14.05
N LEU A 24 1.04 6.39 -13.81
CA LEU A 24 0.50 7.70 -14.18
C LEU A 24 1.08 8.81 -13.28
N PRO A 25 1.11 10.06 -13.76
CA PRO A 25 1.62 11.18 -12.98
C PRO A 25 0.93 11.27 -11.62
N HIS A 26 1.74 11.22 -10.57
CA HIS A 26 1.32 11.34 -9.19
C HIS A 26 2.18 12.42 -8.53
N GLY A 27 1.61 13.14 -7.57
CA GLY A 27 2.33 14.21 -6.86
C GLY A 27 3.39 13.67 -5.90
N GLU A 28 3.91 14.55 -5.05
CA GLU A 28 4.95 14.25 -4.05
C GLU A 28 4.43 13.50 -2.81
N ASN A 29 3.24 12.91 -2.88
CA ASN A 29 2.67 12.11 -1.80
C ASN A 29 3.49 10.81 -1.63
N LEU A 30 3.96 10.56 -0.41
CA LEU A 30 4.80 9.39 -0.09
C LEU A 30 4.11 8.07 -0.44
N VAL A 31 2.81 7.95 -0.15
CA VAL A 31 2.04 6.73 -0.37
C VAL A 31 1.88 6.47 -1.88
N LEU A 32 1.61 7.52 -2.67
CA LEU A 32 1.50 7.39 -4.13
C LEU A 32 2.83 7.00 -4.78
N ARG A 33 3.94 7.67 -4.42
CA ARG A 33 5.27 7.31 -4.94
C ARG A 33 5.65 5.88 -4.56
N SER A 34 5.36 5.49 -3.32
CA SER A 34 5.61 4.13 -2.85
C SER A 34 4.78 3.11 -3.61
N ALA A 35 3.50 3.38 -3.87
CA ALA A 35 2.63 2.50 -4.64
C ALA A 35 3.11 2.29 -6.09
N CYS A 36 3.51 3.36 -6.77
CA CYS A 36 4.16 3.27 -8.09
C CYS A 36 5.39 2.37 -8.04
N ARG A 37 6.29 2.62 -7.08
CA ARG A 37 7.52 1.83 -6.95
C ARG A 37 7.26 0.37 -6.56
N LEU A 38 6.26 0.09 -5.74
CA LEU A 38 5.84 -1.25 -5.38
C LEU A 38 5.31 -1.99 -6.63
N ALA A 39 4.56 -1.33 -7.50
CA ALA A 39 4.05 -1.93 -8.73
C ALA A 39 5.20 -2.32 -9.67
N GLU A 40 6.16 -1.42 -9.89
CA GLU A 40 7.39 -1.71 -10.66
C GLU A 40 8.19 -2.89 -10.09
N LEU A 41 8.28 -2.99 -8.76
CA LEU A 41 8.95 -4.12 -8.10
C LEU A 41 8.19 -5.43 -8.31
N HIS A 42 6.86 -5.42 -8.29
CA HIS A 42 6.06 -6.61 -8.57
C HIS A 42 6.15 -7.03 -10.04
N GLU A 43 6.19 -6.10 -10.99
CA GLU A 43 6.46 -6.38 -12.40
C GLU A 43 7.84 -7.04 -12.57
N GLN A 44 8.89 -6.46 -12.00
CA GLN A 44 10.23 -7.07 -12.00
C GLN A 44 10.24 -8.46 -11.37
N ARG A 45 9.47 -8.66 -10.30
CA ARG A 45 9.37 -9.95 -9.61
C ARG A 45 8.71 -11.03 -10.47
N LEU A 46 7.72 -10.66 -11.29
CA LEU A 46 7.03 -11.57 -12.18
C LEU A 46 7.96 -12.08 -13.30
N ASP A 47 8.89 -11.25 -13.75
CA ASP A 47 9.87 -11.61 -14.79
C ASP A 47 11.20 -12.18 -14.23
N ALA A 48 11.43 -12.07 -12.92
CA ALA A 48 12.71 -12.40 -12.29
C ALA A 48 12.95 -13.91 -12.11
N SER A 49 14.21 -14.31 -12.26
CA SER A 49 14.69 -15.63 -11.82
C SER A 49 14.70 -15.74 -10.28
N PRO A 50 14.57 -16.95 -9.70
CA PRO A 50 14.41 -17.16 -8.25
C PRO A 50 15.49 -16.54 -7.35
N GLY A 51 16.71 -16.27 -7.84
CA GLY A 51 17.78 -15.63 -7.06
C GLY A 51 17.67 -14.10 -6.93
N VAL A 52 16.92 -13.44 -7.81
CA VAL A 52 16.78 -11.97 -7.84
C VAL A 52 15.58 -11.49 -7.00
N THR A 53 14.63 -12.38 -6.72
CA THR A 53 13.40 -12.06 -5.99
C THR A 53 13.65 -11.64 -4.54
N VAL A 54 14.72 -12.13 -3.90
CA VAL A 54 15.07 -11.78 -2.51
C VAL A 54 15.34 -10.28 -2.35
N ASP A 55 16.10 -9.68 -3.27
CA ASP A 55 16.41 -8.26 -3.22
C ASP A 55 15.18 -7.39 -3.51
N ILE A 56 14.32 -7.85 -4.43
CA ILE A 56 13.03 -7.22 -4.72
C ILE A 56 12.12 -7.27 -3.47
N ASP A 57 12.03 -8.43 -2.83
CA ASP A 57 11.24 -8.66 -1.62
C ASP A 57 11.71 -7.76 -0.47
N ARG A 58 13.03 -7.57 -0.31
CA ARG A 58 13.59 -6.64 0.69
C ARG A 58 13.21 -5.19 0.40
N ARG A 59 13.28 -4.75 -0.86
CA ARG A 59 12.91 -3.37 -1.27
C ARG A 59 11.42 -3.12 -1.08
N ARG A 60 10.58 -4.11 -1.38
CA ARG A 60 9.14 -4.08 -1.13
C ARG A 60 8.85 -3.91 0.37
N ALA A 61 9.44 -4.75 1.22
CA ALA A 61 9.27 -4.67 2.66
C ALA A 61 9.71 -3.31 3.24
N HIS A 62 10.77 -2.70 2.70
CA HIS A 62 11.21 -1.37 3.10
C HIS A 62 10.15 -0.29 2.80
N LEU A 63 9.57 -0.29 1.59
CA LEU A 63 8.52 0.66 1.20
C LEU A 63 7.25 0.48 2.03
N VAL A 64 6.85 -0.76 2.30
CA VAL A 64 5.74 -1.08 3.20
C VAL A 64 5.96 -0.46 4.58
N HIS A 65 7.14 -0.67 5.16
CA HIS A 65 7.49 -0.12 6.46
C HIS A 65 7.57 1.41 6.45
N GLU A 66 8.00 2.03 5.35
CA GLU A 66 8.01 3.48 5.19
C GLU A 66 6.60 4.08 5.20
N ILE A 67 5.66 3.45 4.49
CA ILE A 67 4.24 3.83 4.52
C ILE A 67 3.69 3.69 5.95
N ASP A 68 3.95 2.57 6.61
CA ASP A 68 3.42 2.31 7.96
C ASP A 68 3.94 3.30 9.00
N ARG A 69 5.23 3.65 8.94
CA ARG A 69 5.82 4.70 9.81
C ARG A 69 5.24 6.08 9.52
N TRP A 70 5.01 6.41 8.25
CA TRP A 70 4.36 7.67 7.89
C TRP A 70 2.93 7.72 8.42
N VAL A 71 2.16 6.64 8.25
CA VAL A 71 0.79 6.53 8.78
C VAL A 71 0.77 6.70 10.29
N ALA A 72 1.66 6.02 11.01
CA ALA A 72 1.75 6.12 12.46
C ALA A 72 2.13 7.52 12.95
N ARG A 73 2.88 8.30 12.15
CA ARG A 73 3.33 9.65 12.51
C ARG A 73 2.32 10.74 12.14
N GLU A 74 1.71 10.64 10.96
CA GLU A 74 0.89 11.72 10.41
C GLU A 74 -0.61 11.55 10.71
N LEU A 75 -1.10 10.33 10.90
CA LEU A 75 -2.54 10.08 11.08
C LEU A 75 -2.94 9.95 12.55
N PRO A 76 -4.19 10.29 12.91
CA PRO A 76 -4.66 10.22 14.29
C PRO A 76 -4.50 8.81 14.87
N HIS A 77 -3.94 8.72 16.07
CA HIS A 77 -3.92 7.47 16.82
C HIS A 77 -5.35 7.07 17.22
N ALA A 78 -5.71 5.82 16.96
CA ALA A 78 -7.01 5.30 17.36
C ALA A 78 -7.17 5.29 18.90
N HIS A 79 -8.38 5.57 19.36
CA HIS A 79 -8.74 5.48 20.76
C HIS A 79 -8.61 4.03 21.27
N ARG A 80 -8.20 3.83 22.53
CA ARG A 80 -8.15 2.49 23.14
C ARG A 80 -9.55 1.86 23.12
N GLY A 81 -9.65 0.59 22.71
CA GLY A 81 -10.92 -0.17 22.67
C GLY A 81 -11.57 -0.30 21.28
N VAL A 82 -10.96 0.30 20.27
CA VAL A 82 -11.41 0.24 18.88
C VAL A 82 -10.87 -1.01 18.16
N ARG A 83 -11.60 -1.52 17.15
CA ARG A 83 -11.23 -2.72 16.37
C ARG A 83 -9.78 -2.64 15.86
N LEU A 84 -9.00 -3.69 16.13
CA LEU A 84 -7.66 -3.88 15.59
C LEU A 84 -7.77 -4.46 14.18
N HIS A 85 -7.22 -3.79 13.18
CA HIS A 85 -7.03 -4.40 11.86
C HIS A 85 -5.92 -5.44 11.93
N THR A 86 -6.08 -6.51 11.18
CA THR A 86 -5.10 -7.60 11.09
C THR A 86 -3.92 -7.25 10.20
N GLU A 87 -4.01 -6.16 9.43
CA GLU A 87 -3.04 -5.77 8.42
C GLU A 87 -2.76 -4.27 8.51
N THR A 88 -1.56 -3.88 8.11
CA THR A 88 -1.16 -2.46 8.06
C THR A 88 -1.56 -1.80 6.75
N VAL A 89 -1.57 -0.46 6.70
CA VAL A 89 -1.88 0.28 5.48
C VAL A 89 -0.85 -0.02 4.39
N GLY A 90 0.44 -0.05 4.72
CA GLY A 90 1.52 -0.43 3.80
C GLY A 90 1.31 -1.83 3.22
N THR A 91 0.87 -2.80 4.04
CA THR A 91 0.56 -4.16 3.58
C THR A 91 -0.62 -4.22 2.60
N VAL A 92 -1.63 -3.37 2.78
CA VAL A 92 -2.76 -3.24 1.83
C VAL A 92 -2.30 -2.58 0.53
N VAL A 93 -1.51 -1.51 0.61
CA VAL A 93 -0.95 -0.81 -0.56
C VAL A 93 -0.04 -1.73 -1.38
N ASP A 94 0.77 -2.56 -0.72
CA ASP A 94 1.62 -3.55 -1.39
C ASP A 94 0.81 -4.56 -2.21
N ARG A 95 -0.27 -5.08 -1.63
CA ARG A 95 -1.16 -6.01 -2.34
C ARG A 95 -1.94 -5.33 -3.47
N LEU A 96 -2.31 -4.05 -3.31
CA LEU A 96 -2.87 -3.28 -4.43
C LEU A 96 -1.88 -3.21 -5.58
N ALA A 97 -0.63 -2.85 -5.30
CA ALA A 97 0.44 -2.82 -6.30
C ALA A 97 0.66 -4.20 -6.96
N GLN A 98 0.64 -5.28 -6.17
CA GLN A 98 0.75 -6.65 -6.67
C GLN A 98 -0.38 -7.00 -7.64
N PHE A 99 -1.64 -6.77 -7.26
CA PHE A 99 -2.79 -7.09 -8.10
C PHE A 99 -2.90 -6.16 -9.31
N SER A 100 -2.44 -4.91 -9.21
CA SER A 100 -2.28 -4.02 -10.35
C SER A 100 -1.30 -4.61 -11.36
N ALA A 101 -0.07 -4.95 -10.95
CA ALA A 101 0.93 -5.56 -11.81
C ALA A 101 0.42 -6.83 -12.50
N LEU A 102 -0.24 -7.72 -11.73
CA LEU A 102 -0.83 -8.94 -12.26
C LEU A 102 -1.97 -8.66 -13.27
N ALA A 103 -2.89 -7.75 -12.95
CA ALA A 103 -4.01 -7.42 -13.82
C ALA A 103 -3.54 -6.85 -15.17
N TYR A 104 -2.46 -6.05 -15.18
CA TYR A 104 -1.91 -5.50 -16.41
C TYR A 104 -1.12 -6.53 -17.23
N LEU A 105 -0.27 -7.34 -16.59
CA LEU A 105 0.51 -8.36 -17.28
C LEU A 105 -0.39 -9.43 -17.92
N THR A 106 -1.50 -9.78 -17.26
CA THR A 106 -2.41 -10.83 -17.75
C THR A 106 -3.21 -10.42 -18.97
N LEU A 107 -3.42 -9.11 -19.23
CA LEU A 107 -4.19 -8.63 -20.38
C LEU A 107 -3.70 -9.15 -21.74
N THR A 108 -2.40 -9.36 -21.87
CA THR A 108 -1.76 -9.73 -23.15
C THR A 108 -1.38 -11.21 -23.22
N THR A 109 -1.38 -11.91 -22.08
CA THR A 109 -0.77 -13.24 -21.96
C THR A 109 -1.69 -14.34 -21.44
N ALA A 110 -2.83 -13.98 -20.83
CA ALA A 110 -3.66 -14.93 -20.09
C ALA A 110 -5.05 -15.15 -20.73
N PRO A 111 -5.71 -16.29 -20.45
CA PRO A 111 -7.11 -16.50 -20.80
C PRO A 111 -8.05 -15.49 -20.12
N GLU A 112 -9.20 -15.21 -20.74
CA GLU A 112 -10.16 -14.20 -20.28
C GLU A 112 -10.67 -14.41 -18.83
N TRP A 113 -10.80 -15.65 -18.39
CA TRP A 113 -11.20 -15.96 -17.00
C TRP A 113 -10.13 -15.57 -15.98
N VAL A 114 -8.84 -15.68 -16.32
CA VAL A 114 -7.71 -15.25 -15.47
C VAL A 114 -7.70 -13.72 -15.37
N ILE A 115 -7.86 -13.06 -16.51
CA ILE A 115 -7.97 -11.60 -16.61
C ILE A 115 -9.11 -11.13 -15.70
N SER A 116 -10.31 -11.70 -15.87
CA SER A 116 -11.50 -11.34 -15.09
C SER A 116 -11.30 -11.55 -13.59
N ASP A 117 -10.65 -12.64 -13.16
CA ASP A 117 -10.36 -12.89 -11.75
C ASP A 117 -9.37 -11.86 -11.17
N ALA A 118 -8.32 -11.52 -11.91
CA ALA A 118 -7.34 -10.51 -11.49
C ALA A 118 -7.98 -9.12 -11.31
N TRP A 119 -8.79 -8.69 -12.28
CA TRP A 119 -9.52 -7.42 -12.20
C TRP A 119 -10.53 -7.38 -11.05
N ARG A 120 -11.22 -8.51 -10.81
CA ARG A 120 -12.17 -8.64 -9.69
C ARG A 120 -11.45 -8.51 -8.35
N ARG A 121 -10.32 -9.20 -8.16
CA ARG A 121 -9.53 -9.12 -6.92
C ARG A 121 -8.98 -7.70 -6.69
N LEU A 122 -8.46 -7.07 -7.74
CA LEU A 122 -7.97 -5.69 -7.67
C LEU A 122 -9.08 -4.73 -7.25
N SER A 123 -10.27 -4.85 -7.86
CA SER A 123 -11.42 -3.99 -7.55
C SER A 123 -11.92 -4.17 -6.11
N GLN A 124 -12.00 -5.42 -5.64
CA GLN A 124 -12.39 -5.73 -4.26
C GLN A 124 -11.40 -5.15 -3.25
N LEU A 125 -10.10 -5.30 -3.50
CA LEU A 125 -9.07 -4.76 -2.63
C LEU A 125 -9.06 -3.23 -2.63
N ALA A 126 -9.31 -2.59 -3.77
CA ALA A 126 -9.38 -1.13 -3.88
C ALA A 126 -10.55 -0.56 -3.05
N VAL A 127 -11.70 -1.23 -3.04
CA VAL A 127 -12.82 -0.86 -2.16
C VAL A 127 -12.44 -1.03 -0.69
N ALA A 128 -11.87 -2.16 -0.32
CA ALA A 128 -11.44 -2.42 1.05
C ALA A 128 -10.40 -1.40 1.55
N TYR A 129 -9.51 -0.92 0.67
CA TYR A 129 -8.56 0.15 0.98
C TYR A 129 -9.26 1.48 1.27
N ASP A 130 -10.25 1.89 0.47
CA ASP A 130 -10.99 3.14 0.73
C ASP A 130 -11.69 3.10 2.08
N ASP A 131 -12.31 1.96 2.41
CA ASP A 131 -12.97 1.76 3.70
C ASP A 131 -11.96 1.85 4.85
N LEU A 132 -10.81 1.16 4.71
CA LEU A 132 -9.71 1.24 5.68
C LEU A 132 -9.20 2.68 5.84
N ALA A 133 -8.95 3.39 4.74
CA ALA A 133 -8.46 4.76 4.77
C ALA A 133 -9.44 5.68 5.49
N ALA A 134 -10.74 5.54 5.24
CA ALA A 134 -11.78 6.30 5.92
C ALA A 134 -11.86 5.97 7.43
N GLU A 135 -11.63 4.72 7.82
CA GLU A 135 -11.56 4.32 9.23
C GLU A 135 -10.30 4.85 9.93
N VAL A 136 -9.14 4.79 9.28
CA VAL A 136 -7.86 5.27 9.82
C VAL A 136 -7.89 6.80 9.99
N VAL A 137 -8.30 7.54 8.97
CA VAL A 137 -8.41 9.02 9.02
C VAL A 137 -9.37 9.46 10.12
N ALA A 138 -10.41 8.68 10.40
CA ALA A 138 -11.36 8.96 11.47
C ALA A 138 -10.93 8.44 12.86
N GLY A 139 -9.77 7.79 12.99
CA GLY A 139 -9.30 7.18 14.24
C GLY A 139 -10.21 6.04 14.74
N ARG A 140 -10.98 5.42 13.84
CA ARG A 140 -11.97 4.35 14.11
C ARG A 140 -11.43 2.95 13.92
N CYS A 141 -10.14 2.78 13.65
CA CYS A 141 -9.48 1.49 13.67
C CYS A 141 -8.04 1.61 14.14
N ARG A 142 -7.57 0.64 14.93
CA ARG A 142 -6.16 0.56 15.32
C ARG A 142 -5.41 -0.27 14.28
N LEU A 143 -4.25 0.21 13.85
CA LEU A 143 -3.33 -0.54 13.00
C LEU A 143 -2.36 -1.35 13.87
N PRO A 144 -1.85 -2.50 13.37
CA PRO A 144 -0.76 -3.21 14.02
C PRO A 144 0.42 -2.27 14.27
N ASP A 145 0.97 -2.29 15.49
CA ASP A 145 2.17 -1.53 15.80
C ASP A 145 3.38 -2.34 15.32
N LEU A 146 4.00 -1.88 14.23
CA LEU A 146 5.25 -2.45 13.72
C LEU A 146 6.48 -1.65 14.19
N SER A 147 6.27 -0.64 15.05
CA SER A 147 7.34 0.16 15.65
C SER A 147 7.97 -0.55 16.85
N ASP A 148 7.24 -1.49 17.45
CA ASP A 148 7.71 -2.36 18.52
C ASP A 148 8.66 -3.43 17.94
N HIS A 149 9.85 -2.99 17.54
CA HIS A 149 11.02 -3.85 17.72
C HIS A 149 11.24 -3.93 19.24
N HIS A 150 10.50 -4.81 19.91
CA HIS A 150 10.85 -5.21 21.27
C HIS A 150 12.27 -5.78 21.17
N GLU A 151 13.23 -5.02 21.67
CA GLU A 151 14.58 -5.49 21.94
C GLU A 151 14.44 -6.72 22.84
N TYR A 152 14.51 -7.91 22.25
CA TYR A 152 14.77 -9.13 22.98
C TYR A 152 16.24 -9.06 23.38
N GLU A 153 16.51 -8.49 24.55
CA GLU A 153 17.80 -8.66 25.21
C GLU A 153 17.80 -10.07 25.85
N PRO A 154 18.80 -10.93 25.53
CA PRO A 154 18.88 -12.31 26.00
C PRO A 154 19.21 -12.46 27.49
#